data_AF-A0A1H9QQJ3-F1
#
_entry.id   AF-A0A1H9QQJ3-F1
#
_cell.length_a   1.000
_cell.length_b   1.000
_cell.length_c   1.000
_cell.angle_alpha   90.00
_cell.angle_beta   90.00
_cell.angle_gamma   90.00
#
_symmetry.space_group_name_H-M   'P 1'
#
loop_
_entity.id
_entity.type
_entity.pdbx_description
1 polymer ?
#
loop_
_entity_poly.entity_id
_entity_poly.type
_entity_poly.pdbx_seq_one_letter_code
_entity_poly.pdbx_strand_id
1 'polypeptide(L)'
;MVREMIQKTLDYVDSNVKEDITAEELAEVAGYSVFHFYRLFQSAVGIPVMQYVLRRKLLYVIFEIGLERKKNEVVYEYGFETYSGFYRAFIREIGYTPAQYLREYKAKRPYKINIFQEEHIMVSNKLISEVLLNWGLQDEKVSDIVFPETGEISDCAKYVGSNMVIKYTANLGSVKKAIEISRALNNVGLTAPSVIPTIDGKEYVTVGELYYTLTRKGEGERVMASGLYLEDYKEKARFIGEIIGQLDLALAKIDTIADEADLGKSVREWAVPALKGKIDMNPEAMEKYAAQFCDLYRALPRQVIHRDPNPSNIILAKDKWGFIDFELSEENARIFDPCYSATAILSETFEEGNEDKLLNWVEVMKEIMYGYDSVVKLSDTEKKAIPYMILANQFVSTAFFAGKDKYEELYRTNKAMTEWIGTNMDKLSIS
;
A
#
# COMPACT_ATOMS: atom_id res chain seq x y z
N MET A 1 15.10 -1.43 -5.73
CA MET A 1 14.80 -0.14 -5.04
C MET A 1 14.70 -0.36 -3.54
N VAL A 2 14.60 0.69 -2.71
CA VAL A 2 14.49 0.56 -1.25
C VAL A 2 13.36 -0.39 -0.84
N ARG A 3 12.15 -0.24 -1.41
CA ARG A 3 11.01 -1.13 -1.09
C ARG A 3 11.21 -2.59 -1.50
N GLU A 4 11.72 -2.83 -2.71
CA GLU A 4 12.10 -4.19 -3.15
C GLU A 4 13.18 -4.78 -2.24
N MET A 5 14.12 -3.96 -1.80
CA MET A 5 15.14 -4.35 -0.85
C MET A 5 14.51 -4.73 0.49
N ILE A 6 13.63 -3.88 1.05
CA ILE A 6 12.92 -4.18 2.28
C ILE A 6 12.09 -5.45 2.13
N GLN A 7 11.34 -5.60 1.04
CA GLN A 7 10.56 -6.82 0.79
C GLN A 7 11.46 -8.06 0.71
N LYS A 8 12.58 -7.98 -0.03
CA LYS A 8 13.55 -9.08 -0.10
C LYS A 8 14.12 -9.43 1.27
N THR A 9 14.42 -8.45 2.11
CA THR A 9 14.84 -8.67 3.49
C THR A 9 13.73 -9.35 4.30
N LEU A 10 12.48 -8.87 4.23
CA LEU A 10 11.34 -9.48 4.92
C LEU A 10 11.15 -10.94 4.51
N ASP A 11 11.20 -11.22 3.20
CA ASP A 11 11.09 -12.56 2.62
C ASP A 11 12.27 -13.46 3.02
N TYR A 12 13.48 -12.90 3.08
CA TYR A 12 14.68 -13.59 3.52
C TYR A 12 14.57 -14.01 4.98
N VAL A 13 14.16 -13.10 5.86
CA VAL A 13 13.96 -13.40 7.30
C VAL A 13 12.94 -14.51 7.47
N ASP A 14 11.83 -14.47 6.74
CA ASP A 14 10.80 -15.51 6.83
C ASP A 14 11.25 -16.87 6.30
N SER A 15 12.08 -16.89 5.26
CA SER A 15 12.58 -18.12 4.66
C SER A 15 13.70 -18.75 5.50
N ASN A 16 14.44 -17.93 6.25
CA ASN A 16 15.60 -18.36 7.05
C ASN A 16 15.37 -18.17 8.56
N VAL A 17 14.11 -18.11 9.01
CA VAL A 17 13.77 -17.74 10.40
C VAL A 17 14.38 -18.67 11.47
N LYS A 18 14.80 -19.87 11.10
CA LYS A 18 15.48 -20.84 12.00
C LYS A 18 16.99 -20.60 12.11
N GLU A 19 17.58 -19.87 11.17
CA GLU A 19 19.01 -19.61 11.10
C GLU A 19 19.45 -18.45 12.02
N ASP A 20 20.76 -18.33 12.25
CA ASP A 20 21.35 -17.20 12.97
C ASP A 20 21.54 -16.00 12.04
N ILE A 21 20.47 -15.23 11.86
CA ILE A 21 20.45 -14.06 10.98
C ILE A 21 21.17 -12.89 11.64
N THR A 22 22.14 -12.29 10.94
CA THR A 22 22.84 -11.08 11.39
C THR A 22 22.38 -9.83 10.66
N ALA A 23 22.64 -8.65 11.21
CA ALA A 23 22.27 -7.41 10.55
C ALA A 23 23.16 -7.10 9.34
N GLU A 24 24.41 -7.53 9.39
CA GLU A 24 25.40 -7.45 8.32
C GLU A 24 24.95 -8.25 7.09
N GLU A 25 24.51 -9.48 7.31
CA GLU A 25 23.95 -10.37 6.29
C GLU A 25 22.70 -9.74 5.65
N LEU A 26 21.78 -9.21 6.46
CA LEU A 26 20.57 -8.57 5.92
C LEU A 26 20.89 -7.30 5.13
N ALA A 27 21.91 -6.54 5.54
CA ALA A 27 22.38 -5.38 4.81
C ALA A 27 23.05 -5.76 3.47
N GLU A 28 23.77 -6.88 3.44
CA GLU A 28 24.36 -7.44 2.22
C GLU A 28 23.27 -7.91 1.24
N VAL A 29 22.28 -8.66 1.72
CA VAL A 29 21.07 -9.03 0.95
C VAL A 29 20.37 -7.79 0.38
N ALA A 30 20.36 -6.72 1.16
CA ALA A 30 19.79 -5.44 0.77
C ALA A 30 20.64 -4.66 -0.24
N GLY A 31 21.96 -4.90 -0.32
CA GLY A 31 22.89 -4.15 -1.15
C GLY A 31 23.21 -2.75 -0.62
N TYR A 32 23.12 -2.53 0.71
CA TYR A 32 23.38 -1.24 1.35
C TYR A 32 24.38 -1.38 2.50
N SER A 33 24.98 -0.26 2.92
CA SER A 33 25.70 -0.22 4.20
C SER A 33 24.75 -0.52 5.36
N VAL A 34 25.25 -1.19 6.40
CA VAL A 34 24.47 -1.57 7.59
C VAL A 34 23.71 -0.38 8.17
N PHE A 35 24.38 0.76 8.38
CA PHE A 35 23.76 1.95 8.95
C PHE A 35 22.58 2.48 8.11
N HIS A 36 22.76 2.54 6.78
CA HIS A 36 21.71 3.04 5.89
C HIS A 36 20.53 2.06 5.83
N PHE A 37 20.81 0.76 5.75
CA PHE A 37 19.82 -0.30 5.79
C PHE A 37 18.96 -0.26 7.06
N TYR A 38 19.58 -0.15 8.23
CA TYR A 38 18.85 -0.06 9.51
C TYR A 38 17.83 1.07 9.52
N ARG A 39 18.23 2.26 9.07
CA ARG A 39 17.35 3.44 9.02
C ARG A 39 16.17 3.22 8.07
N LEU A 40 16.44 2.74 6.87
CA LEU A 40 15.40 2.48 5.87
C LEU A 40 14.42 1.40 6.36
N PHE A 41 14.94 0.30 6.91
CA PHE A 41 14.11 -0.78 7.43
C PHE A 41 13.22 -0.33 8.57
N GLN A 42 13.77 0.43 9.53
CA GLN A 42 12.99 0.93 10.65
C GLN A 42 11.91 1.92 10.20
N SER A 43 12.17 2.75 9.18
CA SER A 43 11.15 3.63 8.60
C SER A 43 10.01 2.82 7.97
N ALA A 44 10.35 1.83 7.15
CA ALA A 44 9.38 1.03 6.39
C ALA A 44 8.54 0.08 7.27
N VAL A 45 9.15 -0.53 8.29
CA VAL A 45 8.53 -1.59 9.12
C VAL A 45 8.09 -1.07 10.50
N GLY A 46 8.63 0.07 10.93
CA GLY A 46 8.27 0.75 12.19
C GLY A 46 9.02 0.24 13.43
N ILE A 47 9.84 -0.81 13.29
CA ILE A 47 10.71 -1.39 14.33
C ILE A 47 12.12 -1.69 13.78
N PRO A 48 13.17 -1.70 14.62
CA PRO A 48 14.52 -2.09 14.20
C PRO A 48 14.57 -3.51 13.62
N VAL A 49 15.43 -3.73 12.61
CA VAL A 49 15.50 -5.01 11.88
C VAL A 49 15.78 -6.21 12.79
N MET A 50 16.69 -6.12 13.75
CA MET A 50 16.96 -7.24 14.65
C MET A 50 15.84 -7.48 15.66
N GLN A 51 15.07 -6.44 16.00
CA GLN A 51 13.84 -6.62 16.77
C GLN A 51 12.77 -7.33 15.92
N TYR A 52 12.66 -6.98 14.63
CA TYR A 52 11.79 -7.69 13.69
C TYR A 52 12.17 -9.18 13.60
N VAL A 53 13.45 -9.52 13.37
CA VAL A 53 13.93 -10.92 13.32
C VAL A 53 13.56 -11.68 14.60
N LEU A 54 13.84 -11.10 15.79
CA LEU A 54 13.47 -11.71 17.06
C LEU A 54 11.96 -11.94 17.16
N ARG A 55 11.15 -10.94 16.78
CA ARG A 55 9.68 -11.03 16.80
C ARG A 55 9.19 -12.14 15.87
N ARG A 56 9.76 -12.29 14.67
CA ARG A 56 9.45 -13.41 13.75
C ARG A 56 9.76 -14.76 14.39
N LYS A 57 10.96 -14.94 14.95
CA LYS A 57 11.35 -16.17 15.65
C LYS A 57 10.36 -16.53 16.74
N LEU A 58 9.99 -15.56 17.59
CA LEU A 58 9.02 -15.76 18.67
C LEU A 58 7.63 -16.18 18.16
N LEU A 59 7.13 -15.53 17.12
CA LEU A 59 5.81 -15.82 16.53
C LEU A 59 5.78 -17.20 15.86
N TYR A 60 6.85 -17.61 15.18
CA TYR A 60 6.93 -18.95 14.60
C TYR A 60 7.09 -20.04 15.67
N VAL A 61 7.87 -19.82 16.72
CA VAL A 61 7.98 -20.77 17.84
C VAL A 61 6.60 -20.99 18.49
N ILE A 62 5.85 -19.91 18.79
CA ILE A 62 4.53 -20.08 19.41
C ILE A 62 3.53 -20.74 18.46
N PHE A 63 3.60 -20.43 17.17
CA PHE A 63 2.81 -21.10 16.14
C PHE A 63 3.06 -22.62 16.13
N GLU A 64 4.33 -23.03 16.07
CA GLU A 64 4.70 -24.46 16.05
C GLU A 64 4.37 -25.18 17.37
N ILE A 65 4.56 -24.53 18.53
CA ILE A 65 4.09 -25.06 19.82
C ILE A 65 2.56 -25.26 19.81
N GLY A 66 1.83 -24.33 19.19
CA GLY A 66 0.39 -24.41 19.02
C GLY A 66 -0.08 -25.54 18.09
N LEU A 67 0.82 -26.04 17.23
CA LEU A 67 0.63 -27.26 16.44
C LEU A 67 1.06 -28.53 17.21
N GLU A 68 1.11 -28.45 18.55
CA GLU A 68 1.46 -29.54 19.46
C GLU A 68 2.90 -30.08 19.29
N ARG A 69 3.80 -29.34 18.62
CA ARG A 69 5.23 -29.69 18.61
C ARG A 69 5.84 -29.52 20.01
N LYS A 70 6.84 -30.35 20.32
CA LYS A 70 7.50 -30.34 21.63
C LYS A 70 8.22 -29.01 21.87
N LYS A 71 7.80 -28.30 22.92
CA LYS A 71 8.27 -26.96 23.27
C LYS A 71 9.79 -26.79 23.26
N ASN A 72 10.51 -27.70 23.91
CA ASN A 72 11.96 -27.60 24.00
C ASN A 72 12.62 -27.77 22.61
N GLU A 73 12.21 -28.77 21.84
CA GLU A 73 12.74 -29.02 20.49
C GLU A 73 12.53 -27.80 19.57
N VAL A 74 11.29 -27.27 19.53
CA VAL A 74 10.96 -26.07 18.72
C VAL A 74 11.81 -24.87 19.15
N VAL A 75 11.92 -24.58 20.44
CA VAL A 75 12.69 -23.43 20.92
C VAL A 75 14.16 -23.51 20.46
N TYR A 76 14.78 -24.69 20.52
CA TYR A 76 16.15 -24.89 20.02
C TYR A 76 16.28 -24.70 18.50
N GLU A 77 15.31 -25.19 17.72
CA GLU A 77 15.29 -25.04 16.25
C GLU A 77 15.28 -23.58 15.79
N TYR A 78 14.82 -22.64 16.63
CA TYR A 78 14.80 -21.21 16.31
C TYR A 78 15.96 -20.42 16.94
N GLY A 79 16.97 -21.13 17.48
CA GLY A 79 18.19 -20.52 18.02
C GLY A 79 18.09 -20.01 19.46
N PHE A 80 17.06 -20.40 20.22
CA PHE A 80 17.01 -20.09 21.65
C PHE A 80 17.70 -21.19 22.47
N GLU A 81 18.57 -20.80 23.40
CA GLU A 81 19.30 -21.74 24.26
C GLU A 81 18.44 -22.46 25.30
N THR A 82 17.30 -21.89 25.69
CA THR A 82 16.39 -22.50 26.67
C THR A 82 14.96 -22.02 26.47
N TYR A 83 13.98 -22.84 26.87
CA TYR A 83 12.58 -22.42 26.93
C TYR A 83 12.37 -21.20 27.84
N SER A 84 13.13 -21.10 28.94
CA SER A 84 13.09 -19.93 29.83
C SER A 84 13.60 -18.65 29.15
N GLY A 85 14.60 -18.76 28.27
CA GLY A 85 15.06 -17.66 27.42
C GLY A 85 13.97 -17.20 26.46
N PHE A 86 13.38 -18.14 25.72
CA PHE A 86 12.21 -17.89 24.86
C PHE A 86 11.06 -17.24 25.63
N TYR A 87 10.66 -17.79 26.77
CA TYR A 87 9.51 -17.32 27.55
C TYR A 87 9.66 -15.87 27.99
N ARG A 88 10.85 -15.48 28.49
CA ARG A 88 11.15 -14.10 28.88
C ARG A 88 11.14 -13.15 27.69
N ALA A 89 11.75 -13.56 26.56
CA ALA A 89 11.74 -12.77 25.34
C ALA A 89 10.31 -12.62 24.79
N PHE A 90 9.50 -13.67 24.83
CA PHE A 90 8.12 -13.68 24.37
C PHE A 90 7.26 -12.69 25.15
N ILE A 91 7.32 -12.71 26.49
CA ILE A 91 6.58 -11.73 27.32
C ILE A 91 7.05 -10.31 27.02
N ARG A 92 8.36 -10.09 26.89
CA ARG A 92 8.91 -8.76 26.63
C ARG A 92 8.46 -8.19 25.28
N GLU A 93 8.52 -8.99 24.21
CA GLU A 93 8.21 -8.52 22.85
C GLU A 93 6.72 -8.54 22.51
N ILE A 94 5.97 -9.51 23.04
CA ILE A 94 4.55 -9.75 22.68
C ILE A 94 3.60 -9.24 23.77
N GLY A 95 4.04 -9.16 25.03
CA GLY A 95 3.22 -8.70 26.15
C GLY A 95 2.35 -9.78 26.81
N TYR A 96 2.36 -11.01 26.28
CA TYR A 96 1.57 -12.14 26.79
C TYR A 96 2.48 -13.29 27.18
N THR A 97 2.02 -14.15 28.09
CA THR A 97 2.65 -15.48 28.23
C THR A 97 2.30 -16.37 27.03
N PRO A 98 3.15 -17.32 26.63
CA PRO A 98 2.85 -18.30 25.58
C PRO A 98 1.48 -18.99 25.76
N ALA A 99 1.12 -19.34 27.00
CA ALA A 99 -0.14 -20.02 27.29
C ALA A 99 -1.37 -19.10 27.16
N GLN A 100 -1.25 -17.81 27.48
CA GLN A 100 -2.31 -16.82 27.22
C GLN A 100 -2.47 -16.61 25.72
N TYR A 101 -1.36 -16.41 25.00
CA TYR A 101 -1.37 -16.18 23.56
C TYR A 101 -2.08 -17.31 22.80
N LEU A 102 -1.74 -18.57 23.08
CA LEU A 102 -2.36 -19.72 22.42
C LEU A 102 -3.86 -19.86 22.71
N ARG A 103 -4.29 -19.44 23.91
CA ARG A 103 -5.70 -19.47 24.30
C ARG A 103 -6.52 -18.42 23.55
N GLU A 104 -5.95 -17.25 23.31
CA GLU A 104 -6.62 -16.10 22.73
C GLU A 104 -6.58 -16.11 21.19
N TYR A 105 -5.43 -16.41 20.57
CA TYR A 105 -5.21 -16.10 19.15
C TYR A 105 -5.23 -17.32 18.21
N LYS A 106 -5.33 -18.54 18.75
CA LYS A 106 -5.10 -19.82 18.05
C LYS A 106 -3.72 -19.87 17.37
N ALA A 107 -3.25 -21.07 17.04
CA ALA A 107 -2.02 -21.24 16.28
C ALA A 107 -2.24 -20.81 14.82
N LYS A 108 -1.99 -19.53 14.51
CA LYS A 108 -1.95 -19.02 13.14
C LYS A 108 -0.51 -18.85 12.70
N ARG A 109 -0.25 -19.16 11.43
CA ARG A 109 1.03 -18.85 10.82
C ARG A 109 1.21 -17.33 10.85
N PRO A 110 2.39 -16.80 11.21
CA PRO A 110 2.62 -15.37 11.26
C PRO A 110 2.31 -14.67 9.93
N TYR A 111 1.66 -13.52 10.01
CA TYR A 111 1.34 -12.66 8.86
C TYR A 111 2.62 -12.20 8.15
N LYS A 112 2.60 -11.99 6.83
CA LYS A 112 3.82 -11.67 6.07
C LYS A 112 3.73 -10.24 5.56
N ILE A 113 4.57 -9.36 6.12
CA ILE A 113 4.60 -7.95 5.69
C ILE A 113 4.89 -7.88 4.19
N ASN A 114 3.96 -7.25 3.46
CA ASN A 114 4.12 -6.87 2.08
C ASN A 114 4.18 -5.34 2.00
N ILE A 115 5.29 -4.78 1.52
CA ILE A 115 5.47 -3.32 1.41
C ILE A 115 4.78 -2.77 0.15
N PHE A 116 4.42 -3.62 -0.81
CA PHE A 116 3.84 -3.19 -2.08
C PHE A 116 2.32 -3.02 -2.03
N GLN A 117 1.65 -3.81 -1.18
CA GLN A 117 0.21 -3.85 -1.02
C GLN A 117 -0.14 -4.22 0.42
N GLU A 118 -1.35 -3.86 0.85
CA GLU A 118 -1.84 -4.30 2.15
C GLU A 118 -2.01 -5.83 2.21
N GLU A 119 -1.90 -6.37 3.42
CA GLU A 119 -2.08 -7.80 3.64
C GLU A 119 -3.56 -8.15 3.78
N HIS A 120 -3.96 -9.27 3.18
CA HIS A 120 -5.29 -9.83 3.34
C HIS A 120 -5.47 -10.43 4.75
N ILE A 121 -5.79 -9.61 5.76
CA ILE A 121 -5.84 -10.00 7.18
C ILE A 121 -7.28 -10.09 7.70
N MET A 122 -7.97 -11.23 7.57
CA MET A 122 -9.33 -11.31 8.15
C MET A 122 -9.34 -11.45 9.68
N VAL A 123 -9.86 -10.44 10.37
CA VAL A 123 -10.10 -10.45 11.82
C VAL A 123 -11.59 -10.69 12.13
N SER A 124 -11.87 -11.52 13.14
CA SER A 124 -13.25 -11.80 13.56
C SER A 124 -13.87 -10.62 14.30
N ASN A 125 -15.18 -10.44 14.16
CA ASN A 125 -15.90 -9.39 14.91
C ASN A 125 -15.74 -9.54 16.42
N LYS A 126 -15.62 -10.78 16.92
CA LYS A 126 -15.35 -11.04 18.34
C LYS A 126 -14.02 -10.42 18.79
N LEU A 127 -12.95 -10.64 18.03
CA LEU A 127 -11.65 -10.06 18.37
C LEU A 127 -11.72 -8.52 18.26
N ILE A 128 -12.39 -7.98 17.26
CA ILE A 128 -12.57 -6.52 17.14
C ILE A 128 -13.30 -5.95 18.36
N SER A 129 -14.39 -6.58 18.82
CA SER A 129 -15.09 -6.14 20.04
C SER A 129 -14.18 -6.17 21.27
N GLU A 130 -13.30 -7.16 21.40
CA GLU A 130 -12.29 -7.22 22.48
C GLU A 130 -11.27 -6.08 22.34
N VAL A 131 -10.78 -5.80 21.13
CA VAL A 131 -9.87 -4.69 20.86
C VAL A 131 -10.52 -3.33 21.18
N LEU A 132 -11.81 -3.18 20.89
CA LEU A 132 -12.58 -1.96 21.15
C LEU A 132 -12.75 -1.62 22.63
N LEU A 133 -12.47 -2.54 23.56
CA LEU A 133 -12.39 -2.24 25.00
C LEU A 133 -11.38 -1.13 25.30
N ASN A 134 -10.30 -1.02 24.51
CA ASN A 134 -9.28 0.03 24.68
C ASN A 134 -9.83 1.44 24.39
N TRP A 135 -10.97 1.55 23.70
CA TRP A 135 -11.70 2.79 23.43
C TRP A 135 -13.02 2.88 24.22
N GLY A 136 -13.39 1.86 25.00
CA GLY A 136 -14.69 1.78 25.68
C GLY A 136 -15.86 1.58 24.73
N LEU A 137 -15.63 0.95 23.58
CA LEU A 137 -16.60 0.79 22.49
C LEU A 137 -16.92 -0.69 22.20
N GLN A 138 -16.77 -1.58 23.18
CA GLN A 138 -16.95 -3.02 22.99
C GLN A 138 -18.36 -3.42 22.53
N ASP A 139 -19.37 -2.60 22.85
CA ASP A 139 -20.78 -2.83 22.54
C ASP A 139 -21.21 -2.19 21.21
N GLU A 140 -20.32 -1.45 20.53
CA GLU A 140 -20.59 -0.86 19.23
C GLU A 140 -20.77 -1.93 18.14
N LYS A 141 -21.68 -1.67 17.21
CA LYS A 141 -21.90 -2.58 16.09
C LYS A 141 -20.68 -2.59 15.17
N VAL A 142 -20.13 -3.79 14.92
CA VAL A 142 -19.07 -4.00 13.93
C VAL A 142 -19.68 -4.57 12.65
N SER A 143 -19.39 -3.94 11.51
CA SER A 143 -19.84 -4.42 10.19
C SER A 143 -18.74 -4.30 9.14
N ASP A 144 -18.80 -5.20 8.16
CA ASP A 144 -17.86 -5.21 7.05
C ASP A 144 -17.99 -3.94 6.20
N ILE A 145 -16.86 -3.48 5.64
CA ILE A 145 -16.83 -2.45 4.62
C ILE A 145 -16.93 -3.16 3.28
N VAL A 146 -17.99 -2.90 2.53
CA VAL A 146 -18.20 -3.48 1.19
C VAL A 146 -17.93 -2.39 0.16
N PHE A 147 -17.03 -2.67 -0.78
CA PHE A 147 -16.76 -1.78 -1.91
C PHE A 147 -17.87 -1.93 -2.95
N PRO A 148 -18.68 -0.88 -3.23
CA PRO A 148 -19.89 -1.04 -4.03
C PRO A 148 -19.63 -1.47 -5.49
N GLU A 149 -18.46 -1.14 -6.06
CA GLU A 149 -18.13 -1.48 -7.46
C GLU A 149 -17.76 -2.95 -7.64
N THR A 150 -16.97 -3.50 -6.72
CA THR A 150 -16.50 -4.89 -6.80
C THR A 150 -17.35 -5.87 -5.99
N GLY A 151 -18.12 -5.35 -5.03
CA GLY A 151 -18.79 -6.16 -4.01
C GLY A 151 -17.82 -6.79 -3.00
N GLU A 152 -16.53 -6.49 -3.10
CA GLU A 152 -15.51 -7.05 -2.21
C GLU A 152 -15.62 -6.49 -0.81
N ILE A 153 -15.25 -7.30 0.16
CA ILE A 153 -15.19 -6.93 1.56
C ILE A 153 -13.76 -6.51 1.87
N SER A 154 -13.59 -5.33 2.49
CA SER A 154 -12.29 -4.94 3.04
C SER A 154 -11.83 -5.98 4.04
N ASP A 155 -10.62 -6.47 3.83
CA ASP A 155 -9.99 -7.45 4.68
C ASP A 155 -9.26 -6.81 5.85
N CYS A 156 -8.73 -5.59 5.69
CA CYS A 156 -7.94 -4.85 6.65
C CYS A 156 -8.73 -3.84 7.51
N ALA A 157 -10.03 -3.62 7.22
CA ALA A 157 -10.81 -2.58 7.89
C ALA A 157 -12.29 -2.94 8.07
N LYS A 158 -12.89 -2.45 9.16
CA LYS A 158 -14.32 -2.60 9.46
C LYS A 158 -14.96 -1.30 9.95
N TYR A 159 -16.26 -1.14 9.69
CA TYR A 159 -17.05 -0.10 10.33
C TYR A 159 -17.30 -0.44 11.81
N VAL A 160 -17.24 0.59 12.65
CA VAL A 160 -17.60 0.55 14.07
C VAL A 160 -18.63 1.64 14.32
N GLY A 161 -19.81 1.24 14.79
CA GLY A 161 -20.96 2.13 14.91
C GLY A 161 -21.33 2.75 13.55
N SER A 162 -21.81 4.00 13.56
CA SER A 162 -22.21 4.70 12.34
C SER A 162 -21.11 5.58 11.72
N ASN A 163 -20.06 5.89 12.46
CA ASN A 163 -19.13 6.98 12.11
C ASN A 163 -17.65 6.67 12.41
N MET A 164 -17.28 5.42 12.67
CA MET A 164 -15.88 5.04 12.92
C MET A 164 -15.46 3.89 12.00
N VAL A 165 -14.15 3.83 11.76
CA VAL A 165 -13.50 2.75 11.03
C VAL A 165 -12.34 2.25 11.88
N ILE A 166 -12.35 0.95 12.17
CA ILE A 166 -11.18 0.27 12.73
C ILE A 166 -10.39 -0.35 11.59
N LYS A 167 -9.10 -0.02 11.51
CA LYS A 167 -8.15 -0.65 10.59
C LYS A 167 -7.16 -1.50 11.36
N TYR A 168 -6.59 -2.52 10.71
CA TYR A 168 -5.57 -3.37 11.30
C TYR A 168 -4.57 -3.91 10.28
N THR A 169 -3.30 -3.99 10.69
CA THR A 169 -2.19 -4.43 9.83
C THR A 169 -1.05 -5.02 10.66
N ALA A 170 -0.17 -5.81 10.05
CA ALA A 170 1.06 -6.29 10.69
C ALA A 170 2.24 -5.30 10.57
N ASN A 171 2.10 -4.24 9.77
CA ASN A 171 3.15 -3.24 9.56
C ASN A 171 2.95 -2.00 10.44
N LEU A 172 3.78 -1.84 11.47
CA LEU A 172 3.74 -0.65 12.34
C LEU A 172 4.21 0.63 11.62
N GLY A 173 5.12 0.49 10.66
CA GLY A 173 5.63 1.61 9.87
C GLY A 173 4.52 2.28 9.07
N SER A 174 3.67 1.49 8.41
CA SER A 174 2.52 2.01 7.67
C SER A 174 1.51 2.70 8.59
N VAL A 175 1.23 2.13 9.77
CA VAL A 175 0.36 2.76 10.78
C VAL A 175 0.88 4.14 11.18
N LYS A 176 2.15 4.23 11.61
CA LYS A 176 2.74 5.51 12.06
C LYS A 176 2.72 6.55 10.95
N LYS A 177 3.07 6.15 9.72
CA LYS A 177 3.09 7.02 8.54
C LYS A 177 1.69 7.53 8.19
N ALA A 178 0.69 6.66 8.12
CA ALA A 178 -0.69 7.04 7.80
C ALA A 178 -1.26 8.04 8.83
N ILE A 179 -0.95 7.85 10.11
CA ILE A 179 -1.35 8.78 11.19
C ILE A 179 -0.69 10.15 11.01
N GLU A 180 0.62 10.19 10.75
CA GLU A 180 1.38 11.43 10.57
C GLU A 180 0.88 12.23 9.36
N ILE A 181 0.70 11.56 8.22
CA ILE A 181 0.19 12.18 6.99
C ILE A 181 -1.23 12.70 7.21
N SER A 182 -2.13 11.88 7.77
CA SER A 182 -3.51 12.32 8.01
C SER A 182 -3.58 13.52 8.96
N ARG A 183 -2.72 13.57 9.98
CA ARG A 183 -2.61 14.73 10.87
C ARG A 183 -2.12 15.97 10.13
N ALA A 184 -1.09 15.84 9.31
CA ALA A 184 -0.54 16.94 8.52
C ALA A 184 -1.57 17.52 7.53
N LEU A 185 -2.34 16.65 6.86
CA LEU A 185 -3.39 17.05 5.93
C LEU A 185 -4.54 17.79 6.61
N ASN A 186 -5.03 17.27 7.75
CA ASN A 186 -6.06 17.95 8.54
C ASN A 186 -5.59 19.33 9.02
N ASN A 187 -4.31 19.49 9.38
CA ASN A 187 -3.75 20.78 9.80
C ASN A 187 -3.74 21.84 8.68
N VAL A 188 -3.73 21.44 7.42
CA VAL A 188 -3.80 22.35 6.26
C VAL A 188 -5.22 22.44 5.66
N GLY A 189 -6.22 21.86 6.34
CA GLY A 189 -7.63 21.98 5.97
C GLY A 189 -8.15 20.94 4.97
N LEU A 190 -7.35 19.94 4.60
CA LEU A 190 -7.80 18.81 3.78
C LEU A 190 -8.38 17.72 4.67
N THR A 191 -9.52 17.14 4.27
CA THR A 191 -10.18 16.10 5.06
C THR A 191 -9.39 14.78 4.95
N ALA A 192 -8.91 14.25 6.07
CA ALA A 192 -8.24 12.95 6.15
C ALA A 192 -8.65 12.18 7.41
N PRO A 193 -8.50 10.84 7.48
CA PRO A 193 -8.88 10.04 8.65
C PRO A 193 -8.26 10.57 9.94
N SER A 194 -9.11 10.95 10.89
CA SER A 194 -8.65 11.42 12.21
C SER A 194 -8.62 10.26 13.19
N VAL A 195 -7.44 9.99 13.76
CA VAL A 195 -7.26 8.97 14.80
C VAL A 195 -8.07 9.33 16.04
N ILE A 196 -8.76 8.34 16.59
CA ILE A 196 -9.40 8.39 17.90
C ILE A 196 -8.43 7.71 18.87
N PRO A 197 -7.82 8.44 19.83
CA PRO A 197 -6.95 7.82 20.82
C PRO A 197 -7.72 6.86 21.75
N THR A 198 -7.03 5.86 22.27
CA THR A 198 -7.54 4.97 23.33
C THR A 198 -7.80 5.75 24.62
N ILE A 199 -8.46 5.11 25.59
CA ILE A 199 -8.70 5.69 26.92
C ILE A 199 -7.38 6.10 27.62
N ASP A 200 -6.30 5.36 27.39
CA ASP A 200 -4.96 5.65 27.91
C ASP A 200 -4.11 6.56 27.00
N GLY A 201 -4.71 7.13 25.94
CA GLY A 201 -4.09 8.14 25.09
C GLY A 201 -3.16 7.60 23.99
N LYS A 202 -3.16 6.29 23.71
CA LYS A 202 -2.41 5.70 22.61
C LYS A 202 -3.15 5.88 21.28
N GLU A 203 -2.39 6.05 20.21
CA GLU A 203 -2.93 6.23 18.85
C GLU A 203 -3.23 4.90 18.14
N TYR A 204 -2.71 3.79 18.66
CA TYR A 204 -2.95 2.44 18.17
C TYR A 204 -2.85 1.42 19.31
N VAL A 205 -3.43 0.24 19.11
CA VAL A 205 -3.37 -0.90 20.02
C VAL A 205 -2.64 -2.06 19.35
N THR A 206 -1.76 -2.75 20.08
CA THR A 206 -1.12 -3.97 19.59
C THR A 206 -1.80 -5.18 20.22
N VAL A 207 -2.33 -6.06 19.39
CA VAL A 207 -2.91 -7.34 19.82
C VAL A 207 -2.29 -8.47 19.01
N GLY A 208 -1.56 -9.33 19.69
CA GLY A 208 -0.69 -10.32 19.06
C GLY A 208 0.36 -9.67 18.15
N GLU A 209 0.37 -10.04 16.86
CA GLU A 209 1.26 -9.43 15.88
C GLU A 209 0.68 -8.22 15.14
N LEU A 210 -0.61 -7.91 15.35
CA LEU A 210 -1.34 -6.88 14.62
C LEU A 210 -1.41 -5.56 15.38
N TYR A 211 -1.45 -4.47 14.63
CA TYR A 211 -1.64 -3.10 15.10
C TYR A 211 -3.00 -2.61 14.63
N TYR A 212 -3.79 -2.06 15.55
CA TYR A 212 -5.15 -1.59 15.33
C TYR A 212 -5.23 -0.09 15.52
N THR A 213 -5.83 0.61 14.57
CA THR A 213 -6.15 2.03 14.67
C THR A 213 -7.65 2.24 14.57
N LEU A 214 -8.19 3.15 15.38
CA LEU A 214 -9.56 3.60 15.26
C LEU A 214 -9.55 5.01 14.70
N THR A 215 -10.33 5.25 13.64
CA THR A 215 -10.44 6.56 13.00
C THR A 215 -11.89 6.97 12.89
N ARG A 216 -12.13 8.29 12.84
CA ARG A 216 -13.44 8.82 12.46
C ARG A 216 -13.63 8.67 10.95
N LYS A 217 -14.79 8.14 10.56
CA LYS A 217 -15.21 8.08 9.16
C LYS A 217 -15.30 9.51 8.61
N GLY A 218 -14.70 9.76 7.46
CA GLY A 218 -14.83 11.05 6.77
C GLY A 218 -16.29 11.36 6.46
N GLU A 219 -16.69 12.62 6.63
CA GLU A 219 -18.01 13.11 6.24
C GLU A 219 -18.05 13.24 4.72
N GLY A 220 -18.98 12.55 4.06
CA GLY A 220 -19.14 12.57 2.61
C GLY A 220 -19.39 11.20 1.99
N GLU A 221 -19.56 11.19 0.67
CA GLU A 221 -19.71 10.00 -0.16
C GLU A 221 -18.39 9.70 -0.88
N ARG A 222 -18.11 8.42 -1.10
CA ARG A 222 -16.93 8.01 -1.88
C ARG A 222 -17.19 8.27 -3.36
N VAL A 223 -16.17 8.66 -4.10
CA VAL A 223 -16.29 8.79 -5.56
C VAL A 223 -16.35 7.40 -6.17
N MET A 224 -17.27 7.23 -7.12
CA MET A 224 -17.45 6.01 -7.91
C MET A 224 -16.84 6.24 -9.29
N ALA A 225 -15.91 5.40 -9.73
CA ALA A 225 -15.28 5.55 -11.04
C ALA A 225 -16.29 5.43 -12.18
N SER A 226 -17.28 4.55 -12.02
CA SER A 226 -18.43 4.45 -12.94
C SER A 226 -19.17 5.78 -13.16
N GLY A 227 -19.19 6.66 -12.16
CA GLY A 227 -19.81 7.99 -12.23
C GLY A 227 -19.08 8.99 -13.14
N LEU A 228 -17.85 8.66 -13.58
CA LEU A 228 -17.02 9.42 -14.50
C LEU A 228 -17.25 9.08 -15.98
N TYR A 229 -18.34 8.37 -16.29
CA TYR A 229 -18.78 8.12 -17.66
C TYR A 229 -20.20 8.67 -17.92
N LEU A 230 -20.74 9.46 -16.99
CA LEU A 230 -22.04 10.12 -17.08
C LEU A 230 -21.93 11.47 -17.83
N GLU A 231 -23.06 12.14 -18.10
CA GLU A 231 -23.13 13.32 -19.00
C GLU A 231 -22.16 14.47 -18.65
N ASP A 232 -21.77 14.61 -17.39
CA ASP A 232 -20.87 15.63 -16.83
C ASP A 232 -19.43 15.14 -16.59
N TYR A 233 -19.02 14.05 -17.24
CA TYR A 233 -17.74 13.38 -16.95
C TYR A 233 -16.51 14.27 -17.04
N LYS A 234 -16.47 15.22 -17.99
CA LYS A 234 -15.33 16.12 -18.17
C LYS A 234 -15.11 17.02 -16.96
N GLU A 235 -16.20 17.60 -16.44
CA GLU A 235 -16.16 18.47 -15.26
C GLU A 235 -15.77 17.68 -14.02
N LYS A 236 -16.32 16.47 -13.84
CA LYS A 236 -15.95 15.58 -12.74
C LYS A 236 -14.48 15.14 -12.81
N ALA A 237 -14.01 14.73 -13.99
CA ALA A 237 -12.62 14.31 -14.20
C ALA A 237 -11.65 15.46 -13.92
N ARG A 238 -11.97 16.66 -14.40
CA ARG A 238 -11.21 17.88 -14.08
C ARG A 238 -11.18 18.16 -12.59
N PHE A 239 -12.33 18.09 -11.92
CA PHE A 239 -12.41 18.29 -10.48
C PHE A 239 -11.57 17.27 -9.70
N ILE A 240 -11.55 15.99 -10.12
CA ILE A 240 -10.63 14.98 -9.55
C ILE A 240 -9.17 15.40 -9.71
N GLY A 241 -8.78 15.87 -10.90
CA GLY A 241 -7.45 16.42 -11.12
C GLY A 241 -7.09 17.56 -10.18
N GLU A 242 -8.02 18.50 -9.99
CA GLU A 242 -7.84 19.66 -9.10
C GLU A 242 -7.64 19.23 -7.63
N ILE A 243 -8.47 18.33 -7.12
CA ILE A 243 -8.36 17.88 -5.71
C ILE A 243 -7.10 17.03 -5.47
N ILE A 244 -6.65 16.23 -6.45
CA ILE A 244 -5.36 15.53 -6.38
C ILE A 244 -4.22 16.56 -6.39
N GLY A 245 -4.32 17.60 -7.21
CA GLY A 245 -3.33 18.68 -7.22
C GLY A 245 -3.20 19.39 -5.87
N GLN A 246 -4.33 19.62 -5.19
CA GLN A 246 -4.32 20.22 -3.86
C GLN A 246 -3.77 19.28 -2.79
N LEU A 247 -4.07 17.97 -2.89
CA LEU A 247 -3.45 16.95 -2.06
C LEU A 247 -1.92 16.99 -2.21
N ASP A 248 -1.41 17.01 -3.44
CA ASP A 248 0.02 17.05 -3.68
C ASP A 248 0.68 18.32 -3.15
N LEU A 249 0.04 19.49 -3.27
CA LEU A 249 0.56 20.72 -2.66
C LEU A 249 0.61 20.65 -1.13
N ALA A 250 -0.27 19.87 -0.50
CA ALA A 250 -0.25 19.62 0.93
C ALA A 250 0.84 18.61 1.32
N LEU A 251 0.94 17.50 0.59
CA LEU A 251 1.95 16.46 0.82
C LEU A 251 3.37 16.97 0.59
N ALA A 252 3.57 17.91 -0.34
CA ALA A 252 4.86 18.56 -0.59
C ALA A 252 5.42 19.33 0.63
N LYS A 253 4.59 19.62 1.63
CA LYS A 253 5.00 20.31 2.87
C LYS A 253 5.36 19.34 4.00
N ILE A 254 5.23 18.04 3.78
CA ILE A 254 5.48 17.01 4.79
C ILE A 254 6.95 16.57 4.69
N ASP A 255 7.77 17.01 5.64
CA ASP A 255 9.12 16.49 5.83
C ASP A 255 9.04 15.09 6.46
N THR A 256 8.88 14.05 5.64
CA THR A 256 8.97 12.66 6.11
C THR A 256 10.10 11.93 5.43
N ILE A 257 10.70 10.99 6.16
CA ILE A 257 11.66 10.02 5.61
C ILE A 257 10.82 8.97 4.88
N ALA A 258 10.38 9.29 3.68
CA ALA A 258 9.63 8.35 2.87
C ALA A 258 10.59 7.57 1.95
N ASP A 259 10.30 6.29 1.78
CA ASP A 259 11.13 5.38 1.00
C ASP A 259 11.25 5.87 -0.44
N GLU A 260 12.48 6.07 -0.93
CA GLU A 260 12.68 6.47 -2.32
C GLU A 260 12.45 5.26 -3.23
N ALA A 261 11.26 5.20 -3.82
CA ALA A 261 10.98 4.28 -4.91
C ALA A 261 11.51 4.86 -6.22
N ASP A 262 12.31 4.08 -6.96
CA ASP A 262 12.74 4.39 -8.34
C ASP A 262 11.93 3.56 -9.36
N LEU A 263 10.69 3.98 -9.62
CA LEU A 263 9.78 3.27 -10.53
C LEU A 263 10.45 2.97 -11.89
N GLY A 264 11.27 3.90 -12.39
CA GLY A 264 12.05 3.71 -13.62
C GLY A 264 12.97 2.48 -13.55
N LYS A 265 13.66 2.28 -12.43
CA LYS A 265 14.47 1.08 -12.18
C LYS A 265 13.63 -0.19 -12.12
N SER A 266 12.50 -0.20 -11.40
CA SER A 266 11.63 -1.38 -11.34
C SER A 266 11.08 -1.79 -12.68
N VAL A 267 10.69 -0.82 -13.51
CA VAL A 267 10.23 -1.08 -14.88
C VAL A 267 11.35 -1.73 -15.69
N ARG A 268 12.55 -1.14 -15.65
CA ARG A 268 13.69 -1.58 -16.47
C ARG A 268 14.26 -2.94 -16.05
N GLU A 269 14.41 -3.17 -14.75
CA GLU A 269 15.16 -4.32 -14.22
C GLU A 269 14.26 -5.50 -13.85
N TRP A 270 12.96 -5.28 -13.65
CA TRP A 270 12.03 -6.34 -13.24
C TRP A 270 10.80 -6.44 -14.15
N ALA A 271 9.98 -5.39 -14.25
CA ALA A 271 8.66 -5.52 -14.88
C ALA A 271 8.74 -5.85 -16.38
N VAL A 272 9.53 -5.09 -17.16
CA VAL A 272 9.73 -5.36 -18.58
C VAL A 272 10.34 -6.75 -18.81
N PRO A 273 11.45 -7.14 -18.15
CA PRO A 273 11.96 -8.50 -18.24
C PRO A 273 10.94 -9.59 -17.90
N ALA A 274 10.11 -9.39 -16.87
CA ALA A 274 9.10 -10.37 -16.43
C ALA A 274 7.96 -10.56 -17.43
N LEU A 275 7.68 -9.57 -18.28
CA LEU A 275 6.60 -9.56 -19.26
C LEU A 275 7.03 -9.94 -20.69
N LYS A 276 8.33 -10.01 -20.96
CA LYS A 276 8.84 -10.46 -22.26
C LYS A 276 8.23 -11.81 -22.66
N GLY A 277 7.60 -11.85 -23.84
CA GLY A 277 6.94 -13.05 -24.37
C GLY A 277 5.62 -13.42 -23.68
N LYS A 278 5.12 -12.60 -22.75
CA LYS A 278 3.82 -12.83 -22.07
C LYS A 278 2.72 -11.87 -22.52
N ILE A 279 3.11 -10.72 -23.08
CA ILE A 279 2.23 -9.70 -23.65
C ILE A 279 2.54 -9.48 -25.13
N ASP A 280 1.55 -9.04 -25.90
CA ASP A 280 1.64 -8.71 -27.33
C ASP A 280 2.24 -7.31 -27.54
N MET A 281 3.49 -7.15 -27.12
CA MET A 281 4.28 -5.96 -27.36
C MET A 281 5.68 -6.36 -27.83
N ASN A 282 6.25 -5.59 -28.77
CA ASN A 282 7.59 -5.85 -29.27
C ASN A 282 8.64 -5.71 -28.14
N PRO A 283 9.47 -6.74 -27.86
CA PRO A 283 10.44 -6.70 -26.76
C PRO A 283 11.48 -5.56 -26.86
N GLU A 284 11.97 -5.25 -28.06
CA GLU A 284 12.92 -4.15 -28.28
C GLU A 284 12.25 -2.79 -28.02
N ALA A 285 10.98 -2.65 -28.40
CA ALA A 285 10.21 -1.45 -28.10
C ALA A 285 9.99 -1.27 -26.58
N MET A 286 9.71 -2.36 -25.85
CA MET A 286 9.59 -2.34 -24.38
C MET A 286 10.92 -1.96 -23.70
N GLU A 287 12.04 -2.48 -24.18
CA GLU A 287 13.38 -2.12 -23.67
C GLU A 287 13.71 -0.65 -23.93
N LYS A 288 13.46 -0.18 -25.16
CA LYS A 288 13.65 1.23 -25.53
C LYS A 288 12.78 2.14 -24.68
N TYR A 289 11.52 1.77 -24.47
CA TYR A 289 10.61 2.46 -23.56
C TYR A 289 11.21 2.53 -22.14
N ALA A 290 11.66 1.41 -21.59
CA ALA A 290 12.17 1.35 -20.23
C ALA A 290 13.40 2.23 -20.04
N ALA A 291 14.30 2.28 -21.03
CA ALA A 291 15.44 3.18 -21.02
C ALA A 291 15.01 4.66 -21.03
N GLN A 292 14.10 5.04 -21.94
CA GLN A 292 13.59 6.41 -22.04
C GLN A 292 12.84 6.85 -20.78
N PHE A 293 11.98 6.00 -20.25
CA PHE A 293 11.25 6.29 -19.02
C PHE A 293 12.20 6.45 -17.85
N CYS A 294 13.22 5.60 -17.72
CA CYS A 294 14.20 5.69 -16.65
C CYS A 294 14.94 7.04 -16.66
N ASP A 295 15.26 7.57 -17.84
CA ASP A 295 15.89 8.89 -17.96
C ASP A 295 14.93 10.04 -17.66
N LEU A 296 13.69 9.98 -18.17
CA LEU A 296 12.65 10.98 -17.88
C LEU A 296 12.30 11.01 -16.39
N TYR A 297 12.13 9.83 -15.79
CA TYR A 297 11.67 9.65 -14.42
C TYR A 297 12.66 10.27 -13.40
N ARG A 298 13.97 10.17 -13.65
CA ARG A 298 14.99 10.80 -12.80
C ARG A 298 14.92 12.33 -12.77
N ALA A 299 14.36 12.95 -13.81
CA ALA A 299 14.24 14.39 -13.90
C ALA A 299 12.95 14.94 -13.27
N LEU A 300 12.06 14.07 -12.76
CA LEU A 300 10.76 14.47 -12.23
C LEU A 300 10.88 15.03 -10.80
N PRO A 301 10.10 16.08 -10.45
CA PRO A 301 10.00 16.56 -9.07
C PRO A 301 9.49 15.47 -8.13
N ARG A 302 10.16 15.30 -6.98
CA ARG A 302 9.82 14.30 -5.96
C ARG A 302 9.23 14.93 -4.71
N GLN A 303 8.29 14.23 -4.10
CA GLN A 303 7.62 14.61 -2.85
C GLN A 303 6.90 13.39 -2.29
N VAL A 304 6.36 13.52 -1.06
CA VAL A 304 5.38 12.56 -0.56
C VAL A 304 4.16 12.56 -1.51
N ILE A 305 3.70 11.37 -1.87
CA ILE A 305 2.50 11.10 -2.67
C ILE A 305 1.58 10.12 -1.94
N HIS A 306 0.31 10.09 -2.29
CA HIS A 306 -0.67 9.14 -1.77
C HIS A 306 -0.41 7.72 -2.28
N ARG A 307 -0.04 7.57 -3.55
CA ARG A 307 0.20 6.32 -4.29
C ARG A 307 -1.04 5.49 -4.63
N ASP A 308 -2.18 5.76 -4.00
CA ASP A 308 -3.45 5.11 -4.31
C ASP A 308 -4.65 6.08 -4.26
N PRO A 309 -4.59 7.23 -4.99
CA PRO A 309 -5.73 8.15 -5.10
C PRO A 309 -6.79 7.60 -6.07
N ASN A 310 -7.14 6.32 -5.92
CA ASN A 310 -8.29 5.71 -6.58
C ASN A 310 -9.56 6.52 -6.21
N PRO A 311 -10.50 6.75 -7.14
CA PRO A 311 -11.78 7.38 -6.83
C PRO A 311 -12.46 6.89 -5.53
N SER A 312 -12.42 5.59 -5.26
CA SER A 312 -13.01 5.01 -4.04
C SER A 312 -12.34 5.46 -2.73
N ASN A 313 -11.11 5.97 -2.80
CA ASN A 313 -10.35 6.58 -1.71
C ASN A 313 -10.55 8.10 -1.63
N ILE A 314 -11.33 8.70 -2.53
CA ILE A 314 -11.70 10.11 -2.50
C ILE A 314 -13.07 10.24 -1.82
N ILE A 315 -13.16 11.12 -0.82
CA ILE A 315 -14.41 11.45 -0.13
C ILE A 315 -14.84 12.85 -0.56
N LEU A 316 -16.09 12.98 -1.02
CA LEU A 316 -16.72 14.24 -1.37
C LEU A 316 -17.89 14.55 -0.43
N ALA A 317 -17.90 15.76 0.10
CA ALA A 317 -19.04 16.37 0.77
C ALA A 317 -19.45 17.65 0.02
N LYS A 318 -20.56 18.27 0.41
CA LYS A 318 -21.18 19.40 -0.30
C LYS A 318 -20.20 20.54 -0.62
N ASP A 319 -19.25 20.81 0.26
CA ASP A 319 -18.30 21.91 0.19
C ASP A 319 -16.85 21.49 0.56
N LYS A 320 -16.59 20.18 0.66
CA LYS A 320 -15.30 19.65 1.11
C LYS A 320 -14.95 18.38 0.34
N TRP A 321 -13.65 18.12 0.23
CA TRP A 321 -13.12 16.85 -0.24
C TRP A 321 -12.04 16.35 0.72
N GLY A 322 -11.75 15.06 0.60
CA GLY A 322 -10.76 14.37 1.39
C GLY A 322 -10.27 13.10 0.74
N PHE A 323 -9.25 12.54 1.35
CA PHE A 323 -8.62 11.31 0.92
C PHE A 323 -8.49 10.36 2.11
N ILE A 324 -8.55 9.06 1.86
CA ILE A 324 -8.34 8.00 2.84
C ILE A 324 -7.30 7.02 2.29
N ASP A 325 -6.73 6.18 3.16
CA ASP A 325 -5.81 5.10 2.77
C ASP A 325 -4.37 5.54 2.45
N PHE A 326 -3.72 6.22 3.40
CA PHE A 326 -2.34 6.72 3.32
C PHE A 326 -1.27 5.69 3.69
N GLU A 327 -1.64 4.43 3.91
CA GLU A 327 -0.75 3.36 4.36
C GLU A 327 0.34 3.03 3.33
N LEU A 328 0.08 3.28 2.04
CA LEU A 328 1.01 3.05 0.94
C LEU A 328 1.86 4.27 0.55
N SER A 329 1.66 5.42 1.20
CA SER A 329 2.33 6.68 0.86
C SER A 329 3.86 6.59 0.90
N GLU A 330 4.50 7.29 -0.03
CA GLU A 330 5.95 7.29 -0.26
C GLU A 330 6.45 8.58 -0.88
N GLU A 331 7.78 8.75 -0.95
CA GLU A 331 8.39 9.80 -1.74
C GLU A 331 8.59 9.31 -3.18
N ASN A 332 7.90 9.95 -4.12
CA ASN A 332 7.92 9.59 -5.53
C ASN A 332 7.72 10.83 -6.40
N ALA A 333 7.78 10.66 -7.73
CA ALA A 333 7.40 11.68 -8.68
C ALA A 333 5.94 12.09 -8.47
N ARG A 334 5.66 13.38 -8.25
CA ARG A 334 4.30 13.86 -7.92
C ARG A 334 3.24 13.48 -8.96
N ILE A 335 3.62 13.47 -10.24
CA ILE A 335 2.70 13.09 -11.33
C ILE A 335 2.25 11.62 -11.28
N PHE A 336 2.82 10.80 -10.39
CA PHE A 336 2.37 9.43 -10.16
C PHE A 336 0.90 9.40 -9.75
N ASP A 337 0.48 10.24 -8.80
CA ASP A 337 -0.87 10.22 -8.23
C ASP A 337 -1.97 10.49 -9.28
N PRO A 338 -1.94 11.58 -10.08
CA PRO A 338 -2.94 11.78 -11.11
C PRO A 338 -2.89 10.68 -12.19
N CYS A 339 -1.70 10.16 -12.54
CA CYS A 339 -1.57 9.07 -13.52
C CYS A 339 -2.15 7.76 -12.99
N TYR A 340 -1.93 7.46 -11.71
CA TYR A 340 -2.48 6.30 -11.03
C TYR A 340 -4.00 6.38 -10.95
N SER A 341 -4.56 7.54 -10.53
CA SER A 341 -6.00 7.75 -10.47
C SER A 341 -6.67 7.51 -11.84
N ALA A 342 -6.11 8.07 -12.92
CA ALA A 342 -6.60 7.82 -14.27
C ALA A 342 -6.55 6.33 -14.64
N THR A 343 -5.49 5.63 -14.25
CA THR A 343 -5.32 4.20 -14.56
C THR A 343 -6.26 3.31 -13.73
N ALA A 344 -6.54 3.70 -12.47
CA ALA A 344 -7.51 3.01 -11.61
C ALA A 344 -8.93 3.08 -12.20
N ILE A 345 -9.34 4.27 -12.69
CA ILE A 345 -10.61 4.46 -13.39
C ILE A 345 -10.71 3.55 -14.61
N LEU A 346 -9.63 3.43 -15.40
CA LEU A 346 -9.61 2.49 -16.53
C LEU A 346 -9.79 1.05 -16.05
N SER A 347 -9.08 0.65 -15.00
CA SER A 347 -9.13 -0.72 -14.48
C SER A 347 -10.52 -1.10 -13.99
N GLU A 348 -11.20 -0.22 -13.27
CA GLU A 348 -12.54 -0.47 -12.69
C GLU A 348 -13.64 -0.47 -13.76
N THR A 349 -13.41 0.24 -14.86
CA THR A 349 -14.38 0.35 -15.95
C THR A 349 -13.97 -0.40 -17.21
N PHE A 350 -12.89 -1.18 -17.17
CA PHE A 350 -12.33 -1.82 -18.35
C PHE A 350 -13.34 -2.80 -18.97
N GLU A 351 -13.42 -2.75 -20.30
CA GLU A 351 -14.29 -3.63 -21.07
C GLU A 351 -13.54 -4.05 -22.33
N GLU A 352 -13.15 -5.32 -22.37
CA GLU A 352 -12.29 -5.85 -23.43
C GLU A 352 -12.99 -5.71 -24.80
N GLY A 353 -12.29 -5.11 -25.77
CA GLY A 353 -12.80 -4.90 -27.12
C GLY A 353 -13.70 -3.68 -27.32
N ASN A 354 -13.97 -2.86 -26.29
CA ASN A 354 -14.77 -1.65 -26.40
C ASN A 354 -13.89 -0.40 -26.69
N GLU A 355 -13.54 -0.18 -27.96
CA GLU A 355 -12.63 0.91 -28.35
C GLU A 355 -13.16 2.31 -28.03
N ASP A 356 -14.47 2.55 -28.19
CA ASP A 356 -15.09 3.84 -27.87
C ASP A 356 -14.94 4.19 -26.39
N LYS A 357 -15.09 3.20 -25.49
CA LYS A 357 -14.90 3.39 -24.05
C LYS A 357 -13.45 3.71 -23.70
N LEU A 358 -12.48 3.09 -24.38
CA LEU A 358 -11.05 3.35 -24.19
C LEU A 358 -10.66 4.75 -24.71
N LEU A 359 -11.24 5.19 -25.83
CA LEU A 359 -11.07 6.56 -26.32
C LEU A 359 -11.71 7.58 -25.39
N ASN A 360 -12.88 7.28 -24.82
CA ASN A 360 -13.50 8.15 -23.82
C ASN A 360 -12.65 8.22 -22.54
N TRP A 361 -12.03 7.11 -22.13
CA TRP A 361 -11.08 7.11 -21.03
C TRP A 361 -9.87 8.03 -21.30
N VAL A 362 -9.35 8.09 -22.53
CA VAL A 362 -8.27 9.02 -22.88
C VAL A 362 -8.70 10.47 -22.62
N GLU A 363 -9.95 10.83 -22.91
CA GLU A 363 -10.49 12.16 -22.63
C GLU A 363 -10.66 12.40 -21.12
N VAL A 364 -11.14 11.42 -20.35
CA VAL A 364 -11.19 11.47 -18.88
C VAL A 364 -9.78 11.72 -18.31
N MET A 365 -8.79 10.95 -18.76
CA MET A 365 -7.40 11.08 -18.33
C MET A 365 -6.86 12.48 -18.64
N LYS A 366 -7.10 13.01 -19.84
CA LYS A 366 -6.70 14.38 -20.21
C LYS A 366 -7.34 15.45 -19.34
N GLU A 367 -8.62 15.30 -19.00
CA GLU A 367 -9.31 16.25 -18.10
C GLU A 367 -8.77 16.18 -16.67
N ILE A 368 -8.42 14.99 -16.15
CA ILE A 368 -7.70 14.85 -14.88
C ILE A 368 -6.36 15.59 -14.93
N MET A 369 -5.56 15.38 -15.98
CA MET A 369 -4.28 16.07 -16.14
C MET A 369 -4.45 17.59 -16.26
N TYR A 370 -5.48 18.04 -16.97
CA TYR A 370 -5.82 19.45 -17.10
C TYR A 370 -6.17 20.07 -15.74
N GLY A 371 -7.04 19.41 -14.97
CA GLY A 371 -7.40 19.84 -13.62
C GLY A 371 -6.19 19.89 -12.68
N TYR A 372 -5.34 18.87 -12.72
CA TYR A 372 -4.11 18.81 -11.94
C TYR A 372 -3.13 19.93 -12.32
N ASP A 373 -2.88 20.15 -13.62
CA ASP A 373 -2.04 21.24 -14.14
C ASP A 373 -2.58 22.62 -13.76
N SER A 374 -3.90 22.76 -13.67
CA SER A 374 -4.53 24.03 -13.27
C SER A 374 -4.10 24.46 -11.85
N VAL A 375 -3.86 23.50 -10.95
CA VAL A 375 -3.48 23.71 -9.55
C VAL A 375 -1.97 23.70 -9.34
N VAL A 376 -1.28 22.68 -9.85
CA VAL A 376 0.12 22.39 -9.50
C VAL A 376 1.14 23.00 -10.48
N LYS A 377 0.69 23.32 -11.71
CA LYS A 377 1.52 23.79 -12.84
C LYS A 377 2.64 22.79 -13.19
N LEU A 378 2.35 21.95 -14.17
CA LEU A 378 3.27 20.96 -14.74
C LEU A 378 4.32 21.62 -15.63
N SER A 379 5.56 21.17 -15.48
CA SER A 379 6.63 21.45 -16.44
C SER A 379 6.47 20.66 -17.74
N ASP A 380 7.12 21.11 -18.82
CA ASP A 380 7.16 20.37 -20.09
C ASP A 380 7.71 18.96 -19.93
N THR A 381 8.69 18.78 -19.04
CA THR A 381 9.27 17.47 -18.71
C THR A 381 8.23 16.54 -18.08
N GLU A 382 7.42 17.05 -17.15
CA GLU A 382 6.35 16.29 -16.53
C GLU A 382 5.25 15.94 -17.52
N LYS A 383 4.79 16.90 -18.33
CA LYS A 383 3.79 16.67 -19.39
C LYS A 383 4.24 15.58 -20.36
N LYS A 384 5.51 15.62 -20.77
CA LYS A 384 6.13 14.59 -21.62
C LYS A 384 6.20 13.22 -20.95
N ALA A 385 6.35 13.18 -19.62
CA ALA A 385 6.47 11.94 -18.87
C ALA A 385 5.12 11.27 -18.57
N ILE A 386 3.98 11.96 -18.64
CA ILE A 386 2.65 11.41 -18.31
C ILE A 386 2.33 10.09 -19.04
N PRO A 387 2.43 9.99 -20.39
CA PRO A 387 2.18 8.73 -21.09
C PRO A 387 3.07 7.60 -20.59
N TYR A 388 4.33 7.91 -20.30
CA TYR A 388 5.28 6.95 -19.75
C TYR A 388 4.93 6.58 -18.30
N MET A 389 4.50 7.50 -17.47
CA MET A 389 4.08 7.17 -16.10
C MET A 389 2.90 6.19 -16.09
N ILE A 390 1.91 6.41 -16.96
CA ILE A 390 0.74 5.53 -17.10
C ILE A 390 1.15 4.12 -17.54
N LEU A 391 1.95 4.00 -18.60
CA LEU A 391 2.39 2.69 -19.08
C LEU A 391 3.35 1.99 -18.10
N ALA A 392 4.14 2.76 -17.34
CA ALA A 392 5.01 2.23 -16.30
C ALA A 392 4.21 1.57 -15.17
N ASN A 393 3.15 2.23 -14.71
CA ASN A 393 2.23 1.68 -13.72
C ASN A 393 1.60 0.37 -14.22
N GLN A 394 1.19 0.33 -15.49
CA GLN A 394 0.63 -0.87 -16.11
C GLN A 394 1.65 -2.00 -16.24
N PHE A 395 2.89 -1.74 -16.63
CA PHE A 395 3.93 -2.78 -16.64
C PHE A 395 4.14 -3.37 -15.25
N VAL A 396 4.21 -2.53 -14.21
CA VAL A 396 4.38 -3.00 -12.82
C VAL A 396 3.18 -3.84 -12.37
N SER A 397 1.95 -3.37 -12.57
CA SER A 397 0.74 -4.10 -12.20
C SER A 397 0.61 -5.43 -12.95
N THR A 398 0.80 -5.43 -14.27
CA THR A 398 0.73 -6.64 -15.09
C THR A 398 1.82 -7.65 -14.71
N ALA A 399 3.06 -7.18 -14.49
CA ALA A 399 4.15 -8.05 -14.03
C ALA A 399 3.88 -8.63 -12.64
N PHE A 400 3.24 -7.87 -11.75
CA PHE A 400 2.89 -8.32 -10.42
C PHE A 400 1.86 -9.45 -10.41
N PHE A 401 0.86 -9.39 -11.29
CA PHE A 401 -0.15 -10.45 -11.41
C PHE A 401 0.30 -11.63 -12.28
N ALA A 402 1.31 -11.43 -13.13
CA ALA A 402 1.85 -12.48 -13.98
C ALA A 402 2.36 -13.67 -13.14
N GLY A 403 1.79 -14.86 -13.38
CA GLY A 403 2.21 -16.10 -12.70
C GLY A 403 1.60 -16.32 -11.31
N LYS A 404 0.54 -15.58 -10.96
CA LYS A 404 -0.24 -15.85 -9.74
C LYS A 404 -1.60 -16.44 -10.09
N ASP A 405 -1.75 -17.75 -9.93
CA ASP A 405 -2.98 -18.49 -10.29
C ASP A 405 -4.25 -17.90 -9.64
N LYS A 406 -4.14 -17.40 -8.39
CA LYS A 406 -5.25 -16.75 -7.67
C LYS A 406 -5.78 -15.49 -8.36
N TYR A 407 -4.98 -14.84 -9.20
CA TYR A 407 -5.27 -13.54 -9.82
C TYR A 407 -5.32 -13.62 -11.35
N GLU A 408 -5.68 -14.77 -11.91
CA GLU A 408 -5.68 -14.98 -13.37
C GLU A 408 -6.56 -13.98 -14.12
N GLU A 409 -7.77 -13.68 -13.60
CA GLU A 409 -8.68 -12.71 -14.22
C GLU A 409 -8.12 -11.28 -14.18
N LEU A 410 -7.60 -10.85 -13.02
CA LEU A 410 -6.93 -9.55 -12.88
C LEU A 410 -5.72 -9.44 -13.81
N TYR A 411 -4.94 -10.51 -13.97
CA TYR A 411 -3.83 -10.56 -14.90
C TYR A 411 -4.30 -10.36 -16.35
N ARG A 412 -5.39 -11.03 -16.77
CA ARG A 412 -5.95 -10.88 -18.12
C ARG A 412 -6.38 -9.43 -18.39
N THR A 413 -7.10 -8.81 -17.46
CA THR A 413 -7.53 -7.41 -17.56
C THR A 413 -6.34 -6.45 -17.66
N ASN A 414 -5.37 -6.56 -16.74
CA ASN A 414 -4.19 -5.71 -16.73
C ASN A 414 -3.33 -5.91 -18.00
N LYS A 415 -3.22 -7.15 -18.49
CA LYS A 415 -2.55 -7.47 -19.76
C LYS A 415 -3.20 -6.74 -20.93
N ALA A 416 -4.52 -6.86 -21.09
CA ALA A 416 -5.24 -6.22 -22.20
C ALA A 416 -5.12 -4.68 -22.14
N MET A 417 -5.22 -4.09 -20.95
CA MET A 417 -4.97 -2.65 -20.75
C MET A 417 -3.54 -2.25 -21.13
N THR A 418 -2.54 -3.00 -20.70
CA THR A 418 -1.12 -2.74 -20.97
C THR A 418 -0.83 -2.76 -22.47
N GLU A 419 -1.34 -3.76 -23.18
CA GLU A 419 -1.16 -3.92 -24.63
C GLU A 419 -1.83 -2.76 -25.39
N TRP A 420 -3.05 -2.39 -25.00
CA TRP A 420 -3.77 -1.29 -25.63
C TRP A 420 -3.06 0.05 -25.39
N ILE A 421 -2.69 0.38 -24.15
CA ILE A 421 -1.96 1.61 -23.83
C ILE A 421 -0.64 1.65 -24.58
N GLY A 422 0.12 0.54 -24.57
CA GLY A 422 1.41 0.42 -25.25
C GLY A 422 1.34 0.73 -26.75
N THR A 423 0.24 0.34 -27.41
CA THR A 423 0.03 0.58 -28.85
C THR A 423 -0.53 1.98 -29.15
N ASN A 424 -1.11 2.66 -28.16
CA ASN A 424 -1.81 3.95 -28.32
C ASN A 424 -1.15 5.10 -27.54
N MET A 425 0.12 4.96 -27.15
CA MET A 425 0.88 5.95 -26.34
C MET A 425 0.81 7.38 -26.89
N ASP A 426 0.74 7.56 -28.21
CA ASP A 426 0.62 8.85 -28.86
C ASP A 426 -0.67 9.60 -28.47
N LYS A 427 -1.78 8.87 -28.29
CA LYS A 427 -3.09 9.42 -27.90
C LYS A 427 -3.12 9.96 -26.47
N LEU A 428 -2.19 9.52 -25.62
CA LEU A 428 -2.09 9.91 -24.21
C LEU A 428 -1.31 11.22 -23.99
N SER A 429 -0.73 11.80 -25.05
CA SER A 429 0.06 13.03 -24.95
C SER A 429 -0.78 14.21 -24.42
N ILE A 430 -0.20 14.99 -23.51
CA ILE A 430 -0.79 16.21 -22.93
C ILE A 430 -0.04 17.42 -23.49
N SER A 431 -0.79 18.44 -23.92
CA SER A 431 -0.27 19.70 -24.47
C SER A 431 -0.05 20.80 -23.44
#